data_AF-A0A2E0ALU8-F1
#
_entry.id   AF-A0A2E0ALU8-F1
#
_cell.length_a   1.000
_cell.length_b   1.000
_cell.length_c   1.000
_cell.angle_alpha   90.00
_cell.angle_beta   90.00
_cell.angle_gamma   90.00
#
_symmetry.space_group_name_H-M   'P 1'
#
loop_
_entity.id
_entity.type
_entity.pdbx_description
1 polymer ?
#
loop_
_entity_poly.entity_id
_entity_poly.type
_entity_poly.pdbx_seq_one_letter_code
_entity_poly.pdbx_strand_id
1 'polypeptide(L)'
;MDDHLFGQFGPDTLIGGNGNDILTGGQGADNFHLSGGADLATDFNIEEGDQLKKYKSRDIALNIDQNSICLTYDTGSITLMFNEQASRNDLEKYILSLGLQH
;
A
#
# COMPACT_ATOMS: atom_id res chain seq x y z
N MET A 1 -14.38 11.16 4.31
CA MET A 1 -14.23 11.19 5.78
C MET A 1 -13.01 10.36 6.06
N ASP A 2 -12.22 10.76 7.02
CA ASP A 2 -10.97 10.06 7.32
C ASP A 2 -11.30 8.89 8.25
N ASP A 3 -10.88 7.68 7.87
CA ASP A 3 -11.20 6.44 8.56
C ASP A 3 -9.93 5.72 9.06
N HIS A 4 -10.11 4.90 10.10
CA HIS A 4 -9.09 3.97 10.57
C HIS A 4 -9.61 2.54 10.37
N LEU A 5 -9.02 1.81 9.43
CA LEU A 5 -9.41 0.45 9.09
C LEU A 5 -8.36 -0.53 9.62
N PHE A 6 -8.84 -1.49 10.41
CA PHE A 6 -8.02 -2.57 10.95
C PHE A 6 -8.58 -3.90 10.45
N GLY A 7 -7.77 -4.64 9.70
CA GLY A 7 -7.96 -6.05 9.47
C GLY A 7 -7.63 -6.86 10.73
N GLN A 8 -7.76 -8.18 10.61
CA GLN A 8 -7.58 -9.11 11.72
C GLN A 8 -6.60 -10.21 11.33
N PHE A 9 -6.91 -11.45 11.72
CA PHE A 9 -6.17 -12.62 11.27
C PHE A 9 -6.82 -13.16 10.00
N GLY A 10 -5.99 -13.50 9.03
CA GLY A 10 -6.39 -14.02 7.73
C GLY A 10 -6.32 -12.96 6.63
N PRO A 11 -6.63 -13.34 5.38
CA PRO A 11 -6.54 -12.43 4.25
C PRO A 11 -7.73 -11.44 4.23
N ASP A 12 -7.42 -10.17 4.40
CA ASP A 12 -8.38 -9.07 4.41
C ASP A 12 -8.33 -8.24 3.10
N THR A 13 -9.36 -7.39 2.92
CA THR A 13 -9.41 -6.41 1.82
C THR A 13 -9.71 -5.05 2.42
N LEU A 14 -8.75 -4.13 2.31
CA LEU A 14 -8.78 -2.82 2.93
C LEU A 14 -9.02 -1.75 1.86
N ILE A 15 -10.16 -1.06 1.97
CA ILE A 15 -10.60 0.02 1.06
C ILE A 15 -10.95 1.23 1.93
N GLY A 16 -10.11 2.26 1.96
CA GLY A 16 -10.35 3.47 2.76
C GLY A 16 -11.53 4.28 2.22
N GLY A 17 -11.56 4.49 0.91
CA GLY A 17 -12.68 5.17 0.23
C GLY A 17 -12.31 6.61 -0.13
N ASN A 18 -13.06 7.59 0.37
CA ASN A 18 -12.72 9.00 0.13
C ASN A 18 -12.30 9.62 1.46
N GLY A 19 -11.09 10.14 1.55
CA GLY A 19 -10.57 10.67 2.81
C GLY A 19 -9.09 10.38 2.92
N ASN A 20 -8.48 10.76 4.04
CA ASN A 20 -7.12 10.34 4.35
C ASN A 20 -7.20 9.18 5.35
N ASP A 21 -7.06 7.96 4.86
CA ASP A 21 -7.36 6.78 5.65
C ASP A 21 -6.09 6.11 6.20
N ILE A 22 -6.19 5.53 7.40
CA ILE A 22 -5.14 4.68 7.98
C ILE A 22 -5.58 3.23 7.88
N LEU A 23 -4.78 2.41 7.21
CA LEU A 23 -5.04 1.00 6.92
C LEU A 23 -4.01 0.13 7.66
N THR A 24 -4.48 -0.83 8.44
CA THR A 24 -3.64 -1.84 9.14
C THR A 24 -4.20 -3.21 8.76
N GLY A 25 -3.45 -4.02 8.03
CA GLY A 25 -3.88 -5.33 7.54
C GLY A 25 -4.06 -6.36 8.65
N GLY A 26 -3.16 -6.36 9.64
CA GLY A 26 -3.10 -7.42 10.62
C GLY A 26 -2.21 -8.55 10.13
N GLN A 27 -2.56 -9.80 10.49
CA GLN A 27 -1.75 -10.96 10.11
C GLN A 27 -2.42 -11.67 8.94
N GLY A 28 -1.76 -11.79 7.80
CA GLY A 28 -2.35 -12.44 6.63
C GLY A 28 -1.83 -11.89 5.31
N ALA A 29 -2.35 -12.45 4.22
CA ALA A 29 -2.06 -11.95 2.88
C ALA A 29 -3.14 -10.94 2.49
N ASP A 30 -2.89 -9.67 2.79
CA ASP A 30 -3.91 -8.62 2.73
C ASP A 30 -3.91 -7.86 1.40
N ASN A 31 -5.08 -7.36 1.01
CA ASN A 31 -5.25 -6.60 -0.22
C ASN A 31 -5.55 -5.14 0.10
N PHE A 32 -4.57 -4.27 -0.12
CA PHE A 32 -4.71 -2.82 0.03
C PHE A 32 -5.13 -2.20 -1.29
N HIS A 33 -6.25 -1.49 -1.30
CA HIS A 33 -6.86 -0.96 -2.50
C HIS A 33 -6.60 0.54 -2.62
N LEU A 34 -6.21 1.02 -3.81
CA LEU A 34 -6.04 2.46 -4.04
C LEU A 34 -7.38 3.19 -3.89
N SER A 35 -7.43 4.20 -3.04
CA SER A 35 -8.64 4.99 -2.87
C SER A 35 -8.36 6.50 -2.95
N GLY A 36 -9.40 7.32 -2.82
CA GLY A 36 -9.31 8.75 -3.02
C GLY A 36 -8.84 9.46 -1.76
N GLY A 37 -7.88 10.38 -1.91
CA GLY A 37 -7.23 11.05 -0.78
C GLY A 37 -5.86 10.45 -0.44
N ALA A 38 -5.32 10.76 0.75
CA ALA A 38 -3.96 10.39 1.14
C ALA A 38 -3.97 9.29 2.20
N ASP A 39 -3.82 8.05 1.73
CA ASP A 39 -3.93 6.84 2.54
C ASP A 39 -2.55 6.39 3.06
N LEU A 40 -2.58 5.73 4.23
CA LEU A 40 -1.40 5.19 4.89
C LEU A 40 -1.64 3.72 5.28
N ALA A 41 -0.93 2.79 4.63
CA ALA A 41 -0.83 1.41 5.09
C ALA A 41 0.33 1.28 6.09
N THR A 42 0.05 0.75 7.27
CA THR A 42 0.94 0.85 8.45
C THR A 42 1.81 -0.39 8.71
N ASP A 43 1.44 -1.54 8.16
CA ASP A 43 2.03 -2.84 8.46
C ASP A 43 2.27 -3.71 7.22
N PHE A 44 2.42 -3.07 6.04
CA PHE A 44 2.51 -3.78 4.77
C PHE A 44 3.68 -4.78 4.75
N ASN A 45 3.37 -6.06 4.56
CA ASN A 45 4.34 -7.15 4.67
C ASN A 45 4.35 -8.05 3.42
N ILE A 46 5.44 -7.95 2.65
CA ILE A 46 5.64 -8.75 1.43
C ILE A 46 5.73 -10.26 1.75
N GLU A 47 6.32 -10.63 2.90
CA GLU A 47 6.52 -12.02 3.29
C GLU A 47 5.22 -12.70 3.73
N GLU A 48 4.26 -11.93 4.25
CA GLU A 48 2.91 -12.42 4.54
C GLU A 48 2.03 -12.51 3.29
N GLY A 49 2.49 -11.88 2.20
CA GLY A 49 1.84 -11.93 0.90
C GLY A 49 0.94 -10.74 0.62
N ASP A 50 1.15 -9.61 1.29
CA ASP A 50 0.39 -8.39 1.08
C ASP A 50 0.53 -7.86 -0.34
N GLN A 51 -0.58 -7.33 -0.84
CA GLN A 51 -0.68 -6.86 -2.22
C GLN A 51 -1.37 -5.52 -2.30
N LEU A 52 -0.74 -4.62 -3.05
CA LEU A 52 -1.39 -3.42 -3.53
C LEU A 52 -2.24 -3.76 -4.76
N LYS A 53 -3.54 -3.54 -4.67
CA LYS A 53 -4.45 -3.65 -5.82
C LYS A 53 -4.72 -2.29 -6.42
N LYS A 54 -4.44 -2.20 -7.72
CA LYS A 54 -4.63 -1.00 -8.52
C LYS A 54 -6.10 -0.88 -8.94
N TYR A 55 -6.67 0.31 -8.79
CA TYR A 55 -7.75 0.73 -9.67
C TYR A 55 -7.16 1.37 -10.93
N LYS A 56 -7.97 1.46 -11.98
CA LYS A 56 -7.60 1.93 -13.33
C LYS A 56 -7.07 3.39 -13.32
N SER A 57 -5.88 3.62 -12.77
CA SER A 57 -5.13 4.87 -12.92
C SER A 57 -4.24 4.74 -14.14
N ARG A 58 -4.24 5.78 -15.00
CA ARG A 58 -3.37 5.82 -16.18
C ARG A 58 -1.97 6.32 -15.83
N ASP A 59 -1.88 7.20 -14.84
CA ASP A 59 -0.64 7.81 -14.39
C ASP A 59 -0.42 7.46 -12.92
N ILE A 60 0.75 6.90 -12.63
CA ILE A 60 1.21 6.56 -11.27
C ILE A 60 2.63 7.09 -11.15
N ALA A 61 2.83 8.05 -10.25
CA ALA A 61 4.15 8.45 -9.80
C ALA A 61 4.54 7.62 -8.58
N LEU A 62 5.83 7.30 -8.47
CA LEU A 62 6.34 6.45 -7.39
C LEU A 62 7.54 7.11 -6.72
N ASN A 63 7.54 7.10 -5.39
CA ASN A 63 8.67 7.51 -4.55
C ASN A 63 9.03 6.39 -3.56
N ILE A 64 10.33 6.20 -3.32
CA ILE A 64 10.88 5.17 -2.43
C ILE A 64 11.74 5.84 -1.38
N ASP A 65 11.35 5.71 -0.12
CA ASP A 65 12.16 6.13 1.02
C ASP A 65 12.90 4.94 1.63
N GLN A 66 13.38 5.05 2.86
CA GLN A 66 14.17 3.99 3.50
C GLN A 66 13.35 2.72 3.75
N ASN A 67 12.08 2.89 4.13
CA ASN A 67 11.20 1.79 4.56
C ASN A 67 9.74 2.00 4.10
N SER A 68 9.55 2.85 3.09
CA SER A 68 8.22 3.11 2.55
C SER A 68 8.25 3.32 1.05
N ILE A 69 7.12 3.00 0.43
CA ILE A 69 6.84 3.31 -0.97
C ILE A 69 5.60 4.20 -0.97
N CYS A 70 5.71 5.37 -1.57
CA CYS A 70 4.58 6.24 -1.82
C CYS A 70 4.21 6.18 -3.31
N LEU A 71 2.94 5.88 -3.59
CA LEU A 71 2.36 5.94 -4.92
C LEU A 71 1.39 7.10 -4.99
N THR A 72 1.55 7.97 -5.98
CA THR A 72 0.63 9.09 -6.26
C THR A 72 -0.05 8.86 -7.59
N TYR A 73 -1.35 9.07 -7.65
CA TYR A 73 -2.22 8.84 -8.80
C TYR A 73 -3.33 9.90 -8.85
N ASP A 74 -4.14 9.89 -9.91
CA ASP A 74 -5.09 10.97 -10.22
C ASP A 74 -6.05 11.32 -9.06
N THR A 75 -6.46 10.31 -8.30
CA THR A 75 -7.45 10.45 -7.23
C THR A 75 -6.85 10.59 -5.84
N GLY A 76 -5.53 10.44 -5.67
CA GLY A 76 -4.92 10.39 -4.35
C GLY A 76 -3.51 9.82 -4.30
N SER A 77 -3.12 9.39 -3.11
CA SER A 77 -1.84 8.72 -2.87
C SER A 77 -1.99 7.65 -1.80
N ILE A 78 -1.17 6.62 -1.87
CA ILE A 78 -1.01 5.68 -0.77
C ILE A 78 0.46 5.57 -0.40
N THR A 79 0.75 5.64 0.89
CA THR A 79 2.06 5.31 1.45
C THR A 79 1.99 3.92 2.08
N LEU A 80 2.83 3.01 1.60
CA LEU A 80 3.04 1.69 2.17
C LEU A 80 4.22 1.75 3.12
N MET A 81 3.99 1.62 4.42
CA MET A 81 5.05 1.42 5.41
C MET A 81 5.34 -0.07 5.51
N PHE A 82 6.58 -0.44 5.21
CA PHE A 82 7.03 -1.82 5.37
C PHE A 82 7.52 -2.05 6.80
N ASN A 83 7.56 -3.30 7.23
CA ASN A 83 8.15 -3.63 8.54
C ASN A 83 9.68 -3.36 8.55
N GLU A 84 10.29 -3.26 9.74
CA GLU A 84 11.73 -3.00 9.88
C GLU A 84 12.64 -4.12 9.30
N GLN A 85 12.06 -5.25 8.91
CA GLN A 85 12.80 -6.37 8.30
C GLN A 85 12.97 -6.19 6.79
N ALA A 86 12.14 -5.37 6.15
CA ALA A 86 12.22 -5.11 4.71
C ALA A 86 13.46 -4.28 4.38
N SER A 87 14.33 -4.81 3.53
CA SER A 87 15.46 -4.03 3.02
C SER A 87 15.02 -3.16 1.85
N ARG A 88 15.79 -2.10 1.57
CA ARG A 88 15.57 -1.28 0.36
C ARG A 88 15.53 -2.12 -0.93
N ASN A 89 16.33 -3.18 -1.01
CA ASN A 89 16.32 -4.09 -2.16
C ASN A 89 15.00 -4.85 -2.30
N ASP A 90 14.30 -5.13 -1.20
CA ASP A 90 13.01 -5.82 -1.22
C ASP A 90 11.91 -4.87 -1.70
N LEU A 91 11.96 -3.60 -1.28
CA LEU A 91 11.10 -2.54 -1.81
C LEU A 91 11.31 -2.37 -3.33
N GLU A 92 12.56 -2.32 -3.79
CA GLU A 92 12.86 -2.20 -5.22
C GLU A 92 12.35 -3.41 -6.03
N LYS A 93 12.52 -4.63 -5.52
CA LYS A 93 11.94 -5.85 -6.15
C LYS A 93 10.42 -5.80 -6.17
N TYR A 94 9.79 -5.35 -5.10
CA TYR A 94 8.34 -5.22 -5.04
C TYR A 94 7.84 -4.27 -6.14
N ILE A 95 8.50 -3.14 -6.35
CA ILE A 95 8.13 -2.18 -7.41
C ILE A 95 8.27 -2.77 -8.79
N LEU A 96 9.35 -3.52 -9.04
CA LEU A 96 9.52 -4.27 -10.29
C LEU A 96 8.36 -5.26 -10.50
N SER A 97 7.92 -5.94 -9.43
CA SER A 97 6.79 -6.87 -9.48
C SER A 97 5.46 -6.19 -9.83
N LEU A 98 5.29 -4.90 -9.49
CA LEU A 98 4.11 -4.12 -9.85
C LEU A 98 4.05 -3.79 -11.35
N GLY A 99 5.11 -4.05 -12.12
CA GLY A 99 5.21 -3.68 -13.54
C GLY A 99 5.15 -2.17 -13.74
N LEU A 100 5.44 -1.39 -12.70
CA LEU A 100 5.55 0.07 -12.73
C LEU A 100 7.01 0.43 -13.07
N GLN A 101 7.42 0.13 -14.30
CA GLN A 101 8.70 0.62 -14.81
C GLN A 101 8.48 1.89 -15.62
N HIS A 102 9.44 2.79 -15.48
CA HIS A 102 9.57 4.07 -16.16
C HIS A 102 9.54 3.94 -17.69
#